data_AF-A0A2S7K8U6-F1
#
_entry.id   AF-A0A2S7K8U6-F1
#
_cell.length_a   1.000
_cell.length_b   1.000
_cell.length_c   1.000
_cell.angle_alpha   90.00
_cell.angle_beta   90.00
_cell.angle_gamma   90.00
#
_symmetry.space_group_name_H-M   'P 1'
#
loop_
_entity.id
_entity.type
_entity.pdbx_description
1 polymer ?
#
loop_
_entity_poly.entity_id
_entity_poly.type
_entity_poly.pdbx_seq_one_letter_code
_entity_poly.pdbx_strand_id
1 'polypeptide(L)'
;MRRRLFLAGAAAMFARADAQTFVSNAKALSGARFMSGETEFLLADIIAPPLYTLEKERPPHFEVSRRALQDLLTGALDVEDVLAPTRWGVRRVLAKRTGESETLQERLVAAGAARVRPQTEDHDLIRRLLALEDAARAGRRGLWALPDYRVFDAGKAWGAVGAFHLVEGTVREAGQHGSRFYMNFGEDYRTDFTASAASRLYRRWKKAGTDLVALAGVPVRVRGLVEAINGPSIDLTHFLQVERLD
;
A
#
# COMPACT_ATOMS: atom_id res chain seq x y z
N MET A 1 6.90 48.60 -25.50
CA MET A 1 6.15 47.89 -24.43
C MET A 1 5.70 46.54 -24.99
N ARG A 2 5.83 45.35 -24.39
CA ARG A 2 6.51 44.81 -23.20
C ARG A 2 6.73 43.32 -23.54
N ARG A 3 7.99 42.86 -23.71
CA ARG A 3 8.31 41.42 -23.84
C ARG A 3 8.06 40.75 -22.49
N ARG A 4 7.12 39.81 -22.43
CA ARG A 4 6.94 38.94 -21.24
C ARG A 4 8.00 37.83 -21.33
N LEU A 5 9.07 37.98 -20.56
CA LEU A 5 9.93 36.85 -20.20
C LEU A 5 9.10 35.89 -19.35
N PHE A 6 8.86 34.69 -19.86
CA PHE A 6 8.48 33.56 -19.02
C PHE A 6 9.74 33.04 -18.34
N LEU A 7 9.88 33.32 -17.04
CA LEU A 7 10.74 32.52 -16.18
C LEU A 7 10.11 31.12 -16.10
N ALA A 8 10.65 30.18 -16.87
CA ALA A 8 10.46 28.77 -16.60
C ALA A 8 11.20 28.47 -15.29
N GLY A 9 10.43 28.29 -14.22
CA GLY A 9 10.94 27.92 -12.91
C GLY A 9 11.78 26.64 -13.01
N ALA A 10 12.99 26.70 -12.46
CA ALA A 10 13.84 25.56 -12.26
C ALA A 10 13.05 24.49 -11.48
N ALA A 11 12.79 23.36 -12.12
CA ALA A 11 12.43 22.15 -11.40
C ALA A 11 13.63 21.81 -10.50
N ALA A 12 13.49 22.02 -9.20
CA ALA A 12 14.43 21.51 -8.23
C ALA A 12 14.39 19.98 -8.33
N MET A 13 15.32 19.40 -9.08
CA MET A 13 15.73 18.01 -8.88
C MET A 13 16.26 17.94 -7.45
N PHE A 14 15.45 17.38 -6.55
CA PHE A 14 15.99 16.86 -5.31
C PHE A 14 16.88 15.67 -5.67
N ALA A 15 18.18 15.93 -5.82
CA ALA A 15 19.18 14.90 -5.63
C ALA A 15 19.07 14.46 -4.17
N ARG A 16 18.35 13.37 -3.90
CA ARG A 16 18.44 12.69 -2.61
C ARG A 16 19.78 11.97 -2.60
N ALA A 17 20.72 12.50 -1.82
CA ALA A 17 21.75 11.64 -1.27
C ALA A 17 21.04 10.70 -0.28
N ASP A 18 21.10 9.39 -0.54
CA ASP A 18 20.55 8.34 0.30
C ASP A 18 21.26 8.34 1.66
N ALA A 19 20.73 9.12 2.60
CA ALA A 19 21.22 9.11 3.97
C ALA A 19 20.63 7.90 4.70
N GLN A 20 21.24 6.72 4.50
CA GLN A 20 21.03 5.59 5.40
C GLN A 20 21.34 6.05 6.82
N THR A 21 20.31 6.08 7.65
CA THR A 21 20.42 6.47 9.06
C THR A 21 20.54 5.20 9.88
N PHE A 22 21.60 5.10 10.69
CA PHE A 22 21.73 4.05 11.68
C PHE A 22 20.80 4.33 12.86
N VAL A 23 19.87 3.41 13.12
CA VAL A 23 18.91 3.51 14.22
C VAL A 23 19.16 2.38 15.22
N SER A 24 19.14 2.69 16.52
CA SER A 24 19.28 1.72 17.62
C SER A 24 18.27 2.01 18.72
N ASN A 25 18.07 1.06 19.64
CA ASN A 25 17.07 1.18 20.73
C ASN A 25 15.64 1.46 20.23
N ALA A 26 15.28 0.86 19.09
CA ALA A 26 13.97 1.05 18.48
C ALA A 26 12.87 0.29 19.22
N LYS A 27 11.69 0.91 19.33
CA LYS A 27 10.51 0.33 19.97
C LYS A 27 9.31 0.35 19.03
N ALA A 28 8.63 -0.79 18.89
CA ALA A 28 7.44 -0.90 18.06
C ALA A 28 6.24 -0.21 18.72
N LEU A 29 5.59 0.67 17.96
CA LEU A 29 4.33 1.32 18.32
C LEU A 29 3.13 0.55 17.77
N SER A 30 3.27 -0.02 16.57
CA SER A 30 2.29 -0.93 15.94
C SER A 30 3.04 -1.94 15.05
N GLY A 31 2.32 -2.74 14.25
CA GLY A 31 2.97 -3.69 13.33
C GLY A 31 3.67 -3.07 12.11
N ALA A 32 3.58 -1.75 11.91
CA ALA A 32 4.28 -1.05 10.81
C ALA A 32 4.93 0.27 11.26
N ARG A 33 4.87 0.62 12.54
CA ARG A 33 5.35 1.90 13.07
C ARG A 33 6.23 1.66 14.29
N PHE A 34 7.37 2.31 14.35
CA PHE A 34 8.30 2.24 15.46
C PHE A 34 8.90 3.62 15.76
N MET A 35 9.55 3.75 16.90
CA MET A 35 10.25 4.96 17.31
C MET A 35 11.65 4.66 17.80
N SER A 36 12.54 5.65 17.69
CA SER A 36 13.87 5.65 18.30
C SER A 36 14.15 7.06 18.81
N GLY A 37 14.40 7.19 20.12
CA GLY A 37 14.38 8.50 20.78
C GLY A 37 13.03 9.18 20.56
N GLU A 38 13.04 10.41 20.05
CA GLU A 38 11.84 11.18 19.72
C GLU A 38 11.38 11.02 18.26
N THR A 39 12.14 10.27 17.44
CA THR A 39 11.82 10.12 16.02
C THR A 39 10.90 8.94 15.79
N GLU A 40 9.81 9.16 15.05
CA GLU A 40 8.88 8.13 14.62
C GLU A 40 9.08 7.74 13.16
N PHE A 41 8.94 6.45 12.90
CA PHE A 41 9.16 5.82 11.61
C PHE A 41 7.96 4.96 11.23
N LEU A 42 7.51 5.08 9.99
CA LEU A 42 6.46 4.27 9.37
C LEU A 42 7.08 3.47 8.22
N LEU A 43 6.98 2.14 8.29
CA LEU A 43 7.44 1.25 7.23
C LEU A 43 6.58 1.48 5.98
N ALA A 44 7.23 1.84 4.87
CA ALA A 44 6.58 2.03 3.58
C ALA A 44 6.16 0.70 2.96
N ASP A 45 5.26 0.77 1.97
CA ASP A 45 4.75 -0.35 1.17
C ASP A 45 3.98 -1.44 1.90
N ILE A 46 3.79 -1.30 3.22
CA ILE A 46 2.99 -2.21 4.04
C ILE A 46 1.96 -1.47 4.90
N ILE A 47 0.96 -2.20 5.35
CA ILE A 47 -0.04 -1.76 6.32
C ILE A 47 -0.27 -2.87 7.35
N ALA A 48 -0.22 -2.50 8.62
CA ALA A 48 -0.57 -3.36 9.74
C ALA A 48 -1.85 -2.85 10.42
N PRO A 49 -2.44 -3.60 11.36
CA PRO A 49 -3.57 -3.10 12.14
C PRO A 49 -3.26 -1.71 12.74
N PRO A 50 -4.11 -0.69 12.52
CA PRO A 50 -3.76 0.69 12.83
C PRO A 50 -3.60 0.94 14.32
N LEU A 51 -2.63 1.80 14.67
CA LEU A 51 -2.43 2.29 16.05
C LEU A 51 -3.57 3.18 16.52
N TYR A 52 -4.07 4.02 15.62
CA TYR A 52 -5.10 4.99 15.90
C TYR A 52 -6.40 4.56 15.24
N THR A 53 -7.37 4.19 16.06
CA THR A 53 -8.74 3.88 15.66
C THR A 53 -9.69 4.93 16.22
N LEU A 54 -10.78 5.20 15.50
CA LEU A 54 -11.90 5.96 16.08
C LEU A 54 -12.67 5.10 17.10
N GLU A 55 -12.58 3.79 16.97
CA GLU A 55 -13.15 2.82 17.90
C GLU A 55 -12.30 2.69 19.16
N LYS A 56 -12.97 2.38 20.28
CA LYS A 56 -12.32 2.19 21.59
C LYS A 56 -11.46 0.93 21.63
N GLU A 57 -11.87 -0.10 20.90
CA GLU A 57 -11.17 -1.38 20.87
C GLU A 57 -10.08 -1.38 19.82
N ARG A 58 -8.99 -2.10 20.10
CA ARG A 58 -7.92 -2.26 19.12
C ARG A 58 -8.36 -3.22 18.03
N PRO A 59 -7.92 -3.02 16.77
CA PRO A 59 -8.26 -3.94 15.70
C PRO A 59 -7.73 -5.34 15.99
N PRO A 60 -8.41 -6.40 15.49
CA PRO A 60 -7.96 -7.78 15.63
C PRO A 60 -6.49 -7.93 15.23
N HIS A 61 -5.74 -8.76 15.97
CA HIS A 61 -4.32 -9.05 15.71
C HIS A 61 -3.32 -7.88 15.92
N PHE A 62 -3.77 -6.71 16.42
CA PHE A 62 -2.89 -5.55 16.63
C PHE A 62 -1.63 -5.87 17.46
N GLU A 63 -1.79 -6.48 18.64
CA GLU A 63 -0.66 -6.76 19.53
C GLU A 63 0.30 -7.79 18.96
N VAL A 64 -0.22 -8.79 18.25
CA VAL A 64 0.61 -9.82 17.61
C VAL A 64 1.45 -9.18 16.49
N SER A 65 0.84 -8.32 15.67
CA SER A 65 1.57 -7.58 14.63
C SER A 65 2.60 -6.61 15.22
N ARG A 66 2.26 -5.89 16.30
CA ARG A 66 3.21 -5.00 17.00
C ARG A 66 4.38 -5.78 17.58
N ARG A 67 4.13 -6.93 18.21
CA ARG A 67 5.16 -7.79 18.76
C ARG A 67 6.07 -8.35 17.67
N ALA A 68 5.50 -8.77 16.53
CA ALA A 68 6.28 -9.23 15.39
C ALA A 68 7.26 -8.14 14.91
N LEU A 69 6.86 -6.87 14.85
CA LEU A 69 7.80 -5.79 14.59
C LEU A 69 8.81 -5.62 15.73
N GLN A 70 8.38 -5.64 17.00
CA GLN A 70 9.28 -5.49 18.14
C GLN A 70 10.41 -6.53 18.16
N ASP A 71 10.10 -7.77 17.81
CA ASP A 71 11.06 -8.89 17.77
C ASP A 71 12.09 -8.71 16.64
N LEU A 72 11.76 -7.90 15.62
CA LEU A 72 12.68 -7.55 14.53
C LEU A 72 13.55 -6.32 14.82
N LEU A 73 13.13 -5.45 15.74
CA LEU A 73 13.82 -4.22 16.14
C LEU A 73 15.00 -4.48 17.10
N THR A 74 15.79 -5.52 16.82
CA THR A 74 16.97 -5.91 17.59
C THR A 74 18.24 -5.43 16.89
N GLY A 75 19.19 -4.88 17.65
CA GLY A 75 20.46 -4.40 17.10
C GLY A 75 20.36 -3.07 16.36
N ALA A 76 21.31 -2.82 15.46
CA ALA A 76 21.33 -1.65 14.60
C ALA A 76 20.48 -1.88 13.35
N LEU A 77 19.78 -0.83 12.91
CA LEU A 77 18.96 -0.82 11.72
C LEU A 77 19.51 0.18 10.71
N ASP A 78 19.57 -0.23 9.44
CA ASP A 78 19.74 0.68 8.31
C ASP A 78 18.35 1.18 7.89
N VAL A 79 18.14 2.50 7.96
CA VAL A 79 16.86 3.14 7.66
C VAL A 79 17.00 4.15 6.52
N GLU A 80 16.12 4.06 5.52
CA GLU A 80 16.13 4.88 4.30
C GLU A 80 14.78 5.60 4.11
N ASP A 81 14.80 6.94 3.97
CA ASP A 81 13.59 7.73 3.68
C ASP A 81 13.16 7.61 2.22
N VAL A 82 12.20 6.72 1.96
CA VAL A 82 11.70 6.48 0.61
C VAL A 82 10.55 7.40 0.20
N LEU A 83 9.83 8.01 1.16
CA LEU A 83 8.69 8.88 0.89
C LEU A 83 8.77 10.18 1.70
N ALA A 84 8.01 11.21 1.28
CA ALA A 84 7.90 12.43 2.05
C ALA A 84 7.30 12.13 3.45
N PRO A 85 7.79 12.75 4.53
CA PRO A 85 7.23 12.57 5.86
C PRO A 85 5.73 12.86 5.90
N THR A 86 5.04 12.26 6.87
CA THR A 86 3.63 12.59 7.11
C THR A 86 3.48 14.04 7.60
N ARG A 87 2.24 14.56 7.61
CA ARG A 87 1.92 15.88 8.19
C ARG A 87 2.41 16.05 9.64
N TRP A 88 2.54 14.95 10.38
CA TRP A 88 2.98 14.93 11.78
C TRP A 88 4.48 14.64 11.95
N GLY A 89 5.28 14.75 10.88
CA GLY A 89 6.73 14.56 10.93
C GLY A 89 7.20 13.11 10.97
N VAL A 90 6.29 12.12 10.97
CA VAL A 90 6.66 10.70 10.91
C VAL A 90 7.40 10.40 9.60
N ARG A 91 8.63 9.89 9.71
CA ARG A 91 9.47 9.47 8.58
C ARG A 91 8.90 8.21 7.94
N ARG A 92 8.92 8.12 6.61
CA ARG A 92 8.35 6.99 5.86
C ARG A 92 9.46 6.24 5.13
N VAL A 93 9.74 5.03 5.62
CA VAL A 93 11.05 4.43 5.44
C VAL A 93 11.00 2.98 4.97
N LEU A 94 12.06 2.57 4.28
CA LEU A 94 12.49 1.17 4.27
C LEU A 94 13.46 0.95 5.44
N ALA A 95 13.41 -0.22 6.05
CA ALA A 95 14.29 -0.57 7.15
C ALA A 95 14.74 -2.02 7.04
N LYS A 96 15.97 -2.29 7.45
CA LYS A 96 16.54 -3.63 7.57
C LYS A 96 17.54 -3.64 8.72
N ARG A 97 17.87 -4.81 9.26
CA ARG A 97 18.99 -4.91 10.20
C ARG A 97 20.30 -4.68 9.48
N THR A 98 21.22 -3.94 10.11
CA THR A 98 22.53 -3.66 9.53
C THR A 98 23.25 -4.97 9.20
N GLY A 99 23.71 -5.09 7.95
CA GLY A 99 24.36 -6.30 7.44
C GLY A 99 23.41 -7.36 6.87
N GLU A 100 22.09 -7.16 6.95
CA GLU A 100 21.10 -8.01 6.29
C GLU A 100 20.67 -7.44 4.93
N SER A 101 20.24 -8.32 4.03
CA SER A 101 19.65 -7.94 2.75
C SER A 101 18.12 -7.81 2.82
N GLU A 102 17.49 -8.62 3.66
CA GLU A 102 16.03 -8.68 3.79
C GLU A 102 15.50 -7.52 4.63
N THR A 103 14.46 -6.86 4.13
CA THR A 103 13.79 -5.75 4.82
C THR A 103 12.90 -6.25 5.97
N LEU A 104 12.64 -5.37 6.93
CA LEU A 104 11.64 -5.63 7.96
C LEU A 104 10.25 -5.84 7.35
N GLN A 105 9.95 -5.14 6.25
CA GLN A 105 8.72 -5.31 5.47
C GLN A 105 8.54 -6.75 4.97
N GLU A 106 9.56 -7.30 4.31
CA GLU A 106 9.54 -8.67 3.79
C GLU A 106 9.28 -9.67 4.92
N ARG A 107 10.01 -9.55 6.04
CA ARG A 107 9.83 -10.41 7.22
C ARG A 107 8.41 -10.33 7.81
N LEU A 108 7.85 -9.13 7.95
CA LEU A 108 6.52 -8.92 8.50
C LEU A 108 5.42 -9.47 7.59
N VAL A 109 5.54 -9.26 6.28
CA VAL A 109 4.56 -9.77 5.30
C VAL A 109 4.62 -11.30 5.22
N ALA A 110 5.82 -11.89 5.20
CA ALA A 110 6.01 -13.34 5.16
C ALA A 110 5.41 -14.06 6.39
N ALA A 111 5.45 -13.41 7.56
CA ALA A 111 4.84 -13.89 8.80
C ALA A 111 3.32 -13.66 8.86
N GLY A 112 2.75 -12.94 7.89
CA GLY A 112 1.35 -12.51 7.93
C GLY A 112 1.06 -11.48 9.02
N ALA A 113 2.06 -10.72 9.47
CA ALA A 113 1.90 -9.66 10.48
C ALA A 113 1.53 -8.30 9.86
N ALA A 114 1.74 -8.13 8.56
CA ALA A 114 1.35 -6.96 7.77
C ALA A 114 0.81 -7.39 6.39
N ARG A 115 0.12 -6.47 5.73
CA ARG A 115 -0.37 -6.59 4.35
C ARG A 115 0.34 -5.60 3.46
N VAL A 116 0.39 -5.84 2.16
CA VAL A 116 1.06 -4.96 1.20
C VAL A 116 0.16 -3.80 0.85
N ARG A 117 0.74 -2.60 0.88
CA ARG A 117 0.11 -1.34 0.45
C ARG A 117 1.10 -0.58 -0.42
N PRO A 118 1.12 -0.82 -1.74
CA PRO A 118 2.07 -0.18 -2.66
C PRO A 118 2.03 1.36 -2.57
N GLN A 119 3.19 2.00 -2.44
CA GLN A 119 3.35 3.44 -2.27
C GLN A 119 4.61 4.00 -2.94
N THR A 120 5.72 3.27 -2.91
CA THR A 120 6.99 3.68 -3.52
C THR A 120 7.06 3.30 -4.99
N GLU A 121 8.12 3.75 -5.68
CA GLU A 121 8.41 3.35 -7.06
C GLU A 121 9.41 2.17 -7.12
N ASP A 122 9.74 1.53 -6.00
CA ASP A 122 10.52 0.28 -5.97
C ASP A 122 9.59 -0.90 -6.31
N HIS A 123 9.29 -1.02 -7.59
CA HIS A 123 8.36 -2.04 -8.08
C HIS A 123 8.87 -3.46 -7.84
N ASP A 124 10.18 -3.66 -7.75
CA ASP A 124 10.78 -4.98 -7.51
C ASP A 124 10.62 -5.41 -6.06
N LEU A 125 10.84 -4.51 -5.10
CA LEU A 125 10.50 -4.77 -3.69
C LEU A 125 9.01 -5.04 -3.54
N ILE A 126 8.15 -4.21 -4.13
CA ILE A 126 6.70 -4.41 -4.01
C ILE A 126 6.31 -5.79 -4.57
N ARG A 127 6.82 -6.21 -5.75
CA ARG A 127 6.53 -7.55 -6.28
C ARG A 127 7.02 -8.67 -5.35
N ARG A 128 8.18 -8.53 -4.71
CA ARG A 128 8.62 -9.50 -3.68
C ARG A 128 7.67 -9.53 -2.49
N LEU A 129 7.24 -8.38 -1.99
CA LEU A 129 6.24 -8.29 -0.92
C LEU A 129 4.93 -8.98 -1.32
N LEU A 130 4.45 -8.77 -2.55
CA LEU A 130 3.24 -9.42 -3.07
C LEU A 130 3.35 -10.94 -3.09
N ALA A 131 4.48 -11.49 -3.54
CA ALA A 131 4.72 -12.93 -3.52
C ALA A 131 4.76 -13.50 -2.09
N LEU A 132 5.38 -12.77 -1.14
CA LEU A 132 5.39 -13.15 0.27
C LEU A 132 3.98 -13.09 0.89
N GLU A 133 3.19 -12.08 0.52
CA GLU A 133 1.81 -11.91 0.96
C GLU A 133 0.93 -13.06 0.48
N ASP A 134 1.08 -13.46 -0.79
CA ASP A 134 0.36 -14.58 -1.37
C ASP A 134 0.66 -15.89 -0.63
N ALA A 135 1.94 -16.19 -0.37
CA ALA A 135 2.35 -17.35 0.39
C ALA A 135 1.84 -17.33 1.85
N ALA A 136 1.86 -16.16 2.51
CA ALA A 136 1.32 -15.99 3.86
C ALA A 136 -0.20 -16.21 3.89
N ARG A 137 -0.91 -15.75 2.86
CA ARG A 137 -2.36 -15.90 2.71
C ARG A 137 -2.77 -17.34 2.42
N ALA A 138 -2.11 -18.00 1.47
CA ALA A 138 -2.31 -19.42 1.18
C ALA A 138 -2.04 -20.29 2.42
N GLY A 139 -1.02 -19.93 3.21
CA GLY A 139 -0.69 -20.59 4.47
C GLY A 139 -1.54 -20.18 5.68
N ARG A 140 -2.54 -19.29 5.51
CA ARG A 140 -3.38 -18.74 6.59
C ARG A 140 -2.56 -18.23 7.79
N ARG A 141 -1.44 -17.56 7.54
CA ARG A 141 -0.53 -17.07 8.60
C ARG A 141 -1.02 -15.74 9.18
N GLY A 142 -0.93 -15.59 10.49
CA GLY A 142 -1.18 -14.34 11.19
C GLY A 142 -2.54 -13.73 10.85
N LEU A 143 -2.55 -12.51 10.30
CA LEU A 143 -3.73 -11.80 9.83
C LEU A 143 -4.62 -12.69 8.95
N TRP A 144 -4.02 -13.47 8.04
CA TRP A 144 -4.75 -14.30 7.07
C TRP A 144 -5.50 -15.49 7.67
N ALA A 145 -5.29 -15.80 8.95
CA ALA A 145 -6.08 -16.79 9.67
C ALA A 145 -7.47 -16.27 10.06
N LEU A 146 -7.63 -14.94 10.14
CA LEU A 146 -8.77 -14.29 10.77
C LEU A 146 -9.82 -13.83 9.74
N PRO A 147 -11.12 -13.92 10.06
CA PRO A 147 -12.20 -13.46 9.19
C PRO A 147 -12.15 -11.97 8.85
N ASP A 148 -11.57 -11.13 9.72
CA ASP A 148 -11.45 -9.68 9.55
C ASP A 148 -10.48 -9.27 8.43
N TYR A 149 -9.56 -10.16 8.06
CA TYR A 149 -8.57 -9.91 7.00
C TYR A 149 -8.84 -10.75 5.75
N ARG A 150 -10.04 -11.32 5.64
CA ARG A 150 -10.45 -12.08 4.45
C ARG A 150 -10.39 -11.22 3.18
N VAL A 151 -10.24 -11.93 2.07
CA VAL A 151 -10.44 -11.36 0.75
C VAL A 151 -11.93 -11.34 0.43
N PHE A 152 -12.42 -10.23 -0.10
CA PHE A 152 -13.81 -10.07 -0.47
C PHE A 152 -14.01 -10.39 -1.95
N ASP A 153 -15.12 -11.04 -2.27
CA ASP A 153 -15.63 -11.09 -3.63
C ASP A 153 -16.19 -9.71 -4.03
N ALA A 154 -15.96 -9.29 -5.28
CA ALA A 154 -16.40 -8.00 -5.79
C ALA A 154 -17.92 -7.80 -5.67
N GLY A 155 -18.73 -8.86 -5.83
CA GLY A 155 -20.18 -8.81 -5.63
C GLY A 155 -20.60 -8.69 -4.16
N LYS A 156 -19.67 -8.82 -3.21
CA LYS A 156 -19.88 -8.67 -1.76
C LYS A 156 -19.03 -7.55 -1.16
N ALA A 157 -18.47 -6.66 -1.98
CA ALA A 157 -17.51 -5.64 -1.55
C ALA A 157 -18.11 -4.60 -0.57
N TRP A 158 -19.43 -4.48 -0.47
CA TRP A 158 -20.09 -3.66 0.56
C TRP A 158 -19.66 -4.03 1.98
N GLY A 159 -19.39 -5.31 2.25
CA GLY A 159 -18.92 -5.75 3.56
C GLY A 159 -17.48 -5.36 3.88
N ALA A 160 -16.73 -4.78 2.91
CA ALA A 160 -15.36 -4.31 3.08
C ALA A 160 -15.27 -2.79 3.29
N VAL A 161 -16.38 -2.05 3.14
CA VAL A 161 -16.41 -0.59 3.23
C VAL A 161 -15.91 -0.10 4.59
N GLY A 162 -15.07 0.93 4.58
CA GLY A 162 -14.51 1.58 5.76
C GLY A 162 -13.13 1.07 6.18
N ALA A 163 -12.61 0.03 5.53
CA ALA A 163 -11.33 -0.57 5.89
C ALA A 163 -10.47 -0.91 4.66
N PHE A 164 -9.18 -1.13 4.91
CA PHE A 164 -8.28 -1.64 3.88
C PHE A 164 -8.54 -3.13 3.67
N HIS A 165 -8.88 -3.52 2.44
CA HIS A 165 -9.15 -4.90 2.05
C HIS A 165 -8.57 -5.25 0.68
N LEU A 166 -8.55 -6.55 0.43
CA LEU A 166 -8.33 -7.13 -0.89
C LEU A 166 -9.70 -7.54 -1.43
N VAL A 167 -10.00 -7.17 -2.66
CA VAL A 167 -11.24 -7.48 -3.37
C VAL A 167 -10.89 -8.22 -4.65
N GLU A 168 -11.46 -9.40 -4.86
CA GLU A 168 -11.27 -10.23 -6.05
C GLU A 168 -12.51 -10.23 -6.93
N GLY A 169 -12.31 -10.23 -8.24
CA GLY A 169 -13.41 -10.34 -9.20
C GLY A 169 -12.92 -10.28 -10.64
N THR A 170 -13.81 -10.56 -11.59
CA THR A 170 -13.52 -10.37 -13.02
C THR A 170 -13.83 -8.94 -13.42
N VAL A 171 -12.89 -8.25 -14.07
CA VAL A 171 -13.14 -6.90 -14.57
C VAL A 171 -14.17 -6.99 -15.71
N ARG A 172 -15.31 -6.34 -15.56
CA ARG A 172 -16.33 -6.25 -16.63
C ARG A 172 -15.87 -5.27 -17.70
N GLU A 173 -15.45 -4.08 -17.28
CA GLU A 173 -15.07 -3.00 -18.18
C GLU A 173 -13.94 -2.17 -17.56
N ALA A 174 -12.99 -1.74 -18.39
CA ALA A 174 -11.94 -0.83 -17.98
C ALA A 174 -11.74 0.27 -19.03
N GLY A 175 -11.73 1.53 -18.62
CA GLY A 175 -11.76 2.64 -19.55
C GLY A 175 -11.45 3.99 -18.92
N GLN A 176 -11.01 4.95 -19.74
CA GLN A 176 -10.83 6.34 -19.34
C GLN A 176 -12.06 7.16 -19.74
N HIS A 177 -12.69 7.80 -18.76
CA HIS A 177 -13.82 8.71 -18.95
C HIS A 177 -13.53 10.04 -18.27
N GLY A 178 -13.26 11.07 -19.07
CA GLY A 178 -12.90 12.40 -18.58
C GLY A 178 -11.65 12.39 -17.70
N SER A 179 -11.78 12.91 -16.48
CA SER A 179 -10.67 13.06 -15.53
C SER A 179 -10.32 11.77 -14.76
N ARG A 180 -11.06 10.67 -14.98
CA ARG A 180 -10.83 9.39 -14.29
C ARG A 180 -10.69 8.21 -15.23
N PHE A 181 -9.90 7.23 -14.79
CA PHE A 181 -9.93 5.85 -15.27
C PHE A 181 -10.80 5.04 -14.33
N TYR A 182 -11.60 4.12 -14.88
CA TYR A 182 -12.47 3.23 -14.16
C TYR A 182 -12.21 1.79 -14.56
N MET A 183 -12.33 0.89 -13.60
CA MET A 183 -12.29 -0.56 -13.71
C MET A 183 -13.51 -1.08 -12.93
N ASN A 184 -14.55 -1.41 -13.68
CA ASN A 184 -15.86 -1.79 -13.16
C ASN A 184 -15.96 -3.32 -13.08
N PHE A 185 -16.57 -3.84 -12.01
CA PHE A 185 -16.72 -5.28 -11.77
C PHE A 185 -18.18 -5.76 -11.93
N GLY A 186 -19.11 -4.83 -12.16
CA GLY A 186 -20.52 -5.10 -12.39
C GLY A 186 -21.15 -4.12 -13.36
N GLU A 187 -22.46 -4.18 -13.52
CA GLU A 187 -23.22 -3.41 -14.51
C GLU A 187 -23.53 -1.98 -14.04
N ASP A 188 -23.92 -1.83 -12.78
CA ASP A 188 -24.26 -0.53 -12.20
C ASP A 188 -23.17 -0.12 -11.22
N TYR A 189 -22.27 0.74 -11.69
CA TYR A 189 -21.20 1.29 -10.89
C TYR A 189 -21.69 1.86 -9.55
N ARG A 190 -22.94 2.36 -9.46
CA ARG A 190 -23.49 2.93 -8.21
C ARG A 190 -23.66 1.93 -7.08
N THR A 191 -23.71 0.64 -7.41
CA THR A 191 -23.96 -0.44 -6.45
C THR A 191 -22.85 -1.48 -6.46
N ASP A 192 -22.16 -1.63 -7.59
CA ASP A 192 -21.12 -2.61 -7.82
C ASP A 192 -19.73 -2.10 -7.46
N PHE A 193 -18.81 -3.03 -7.21
CA PHE A 193 -17.42 -2.68 -6.92
C PHE A 193 -16.74 -2.00 -8.10
N THR A 194 -16.01 -0.93 -7.81
CA THR A 194 -15.23 -0.17 -8.80
C THR A 194 -13.83 0.12 -8.28
N ALA A 195 -12.81 -0.10 -9.11
CA ALA A 195 -11.50 0.48 -8.89
C ALA A 195 -11.32 1.67 -9.84
N SER A 196 -10.76 2.78 -9.36
CA SER A 196 -10.62 3.97 -10.21
C SER A 196 -9.30 4.68 -9.96
N ALA A 197 -8.83 5.46 -10.94
CA ALA A 197 -7.59 6.22 -10.82
C ALA A 197 -7.75 7.60 -11.46
N ALA A 198 -6.92 8.56 -11.05
CA ALA A 198 -6.81 9.81 -11.80
C ALA A 198 -6.32 9.53 -13.23
N SER A 199 -6.98 10.10 -14.25
CA SER A 199 -6.64 9.90 -15.66
C SER A 199 -5.17 10.20 -15.98
N ARG A 200 -4.60 11.22 -15.33
CA ARG A 200 -3.18 11.59 -15.47
C ARG A 200 -2.26 10.48 -14.96
N LEU A 201 -2.62 9.83 -13.86
CA LEU A 201 -1.85 8.77 -13.25
C LEU A 201 -1.89 7.50 -14.12
N TYR A 202 -3.08 7.08 -14.54
CA TYR A 202 -3.24 5.97 -15.48
C TYR A 202 -2.44 6.16 -16.78
N ARG A 203 -2.49 7.36 -17.39
CA ARG A 203 -1.69 7.64 -18.60
C ARG A 203 -0.18 7.48 -18.39
N ARG A 204 0.34 7.78 -17.18
CA ARG A 204 1.75 7.54 -16.85
C ARG A 204 2.06 6.05 -16.80
N TRP A 205 1.21 5.25 -16.16
CA TRP A 205 1.37 3.79 -16.11
C TRP A 205 1.31 3.16 -17.49
N LYS A 206 0.32 3.56 -18.32
CA LYS A 206 0.20 3.10 -19.70
C LYS A 206 1.45 3.41 -20.52
N LYS A 207 1.98 4.63 -20.42
CA LYS A 207 3.23 5.02 -21.09
C LYS A 207 4.44 4.20 -20.61
N ALA A 208 4.44 3.78 -19.34
CA ALA A 208 5.45 2.90 -18.76
C ALA A 208 5.20 1.40 -19.03
N GLY A 209 4.23 1.05 -19.89
CA GLY A 209 3.96 -0.33 -20.31
C GLY A 209 2.91 -1.07 -19.48
N THR A 210 2.26 -0.41 -18.51
CA THR A 210 1.17 -1.01 -17.72
C THR A 210 -0.18 -0.45 -18.17
N ASP A 211 -0.86 -1.18 -19.06
CA ASP A 211 -2.19 -0.80 -19.55
C ASP A 211 -3.30 -1.56 -18.80
N LEU A 212 -3.95 -0.88 -17.85
CA LEU A 212 -5.06 -1.46 -17.07
C LEU A 212 -6.33 -1.70 -17.91
N VAL A 213 -6.47 -1.12 -19.11
CA VAL A 213 -7.61 -1.41 -20.00
C VAL A 213 -7.57 -2.87 -20.49
N ALA A 214 -6.37 -3.44 -20.64
CA ALA A 214 -6.18 -4.82 -21.07
C ALA A 214 -6.65 -5.86 -20.03
N LEU A 215 -7.08 -5.42 -18.84
CA LEU A 215 -7.62 -6.31 -17.80
C LEU A 215 -9.11 -6.57 -17.96
N ALA A 216 -9.82 -5.97 -18.92
CA ALA A 216 -11.21 -6.32 -19.19
C ALA A 216 -11.35 -7.83 -19.49
N GLY A 217 -12.29 -8.49 -18.80
CA GLY A 217 -12.48 -9.95 -18.86
C GLY A 217 -11.49 -10.77 -18.04
N VAL A 218 -10.54 -10.15 -17.34
CA VAL A 218 -9.50 -10.83 -16.57
C VAL A 218 -9.90 -10.89 -15.09
N PRO A 219 -9.76 -12.05 -14.41
CA PRO A 219 -9.88 -12.11 -12.96
C PRO A 219 -8.70 -11.37 -12.31
N VAL A 220 -9.01 -10.46 -11.40
CA VAL A 220 -8.00 -9.64 -10.72
C VAL A 220 -8.27 -9.59 -9.22
N ARG A 221 -7.23 -9.24 -8.47
CA ARG A 221 -7.30 -8.79 -7.09
C ARG A 221 -6.92 -7.32 -7.00
N VAL A 222 -7.74 -6.53 -6.31
CA VAL A 222 -7.50 -5.11 -6.05
C VAL A 222 -7.34 -4.90 -4.55
N ARG A 223 -6.31 -4.16 -4.13
CA ARG A 223 -6.03 -3.83 -2.73
C ARG A 223 -6.11 -2.33 -2.46
N GLY A 224 -6.74 -1.95 -1.35
CA GLY A 224 -6.93 -0.55 -1.00
C GLY A 224 -7.93 -0.32 0.13
N LEU A 225 -8.05 0.94 0.54
CA LEU A 225 -9.18 1.37 1.38
C LEU A 225 -10.45 1.31 0.53
N VAL A 226 -11.44 0.56 0.99
CA VAL A 226 -12.75 0.50 0.33
C VAL A 226 -13.64 1.61 0.88
N GLU A 227 -14.08 2.51 0.02
CA GLU A 227 -14.94 3.64 0.35
C GLU A 227 -16.31 3.49 -0.31
N ALA A 228 -17.35 4.12 0.24
CA ALA A 228 -18.69 4.15 -0.37
C ALA A 228 -18.84 5.39 -1.26
N ILE A 229 -18.25 5.36 -2.46
CA ILE A 229 -18.28 6.46 -3.44
C ILE A 229 -18.95 5.97 -4.71
N ASN A 230 -20.26 6.21 -4.84
CA ASN A 230 -21.10 5.60 -5.87
C ASN A 230 -20.86 4.09 -5.92
N GLY A 231 -21.16 3.35 -4.85
CA GLY A 231 -20.79 1.94 -4.70
C GLY A 231 -19.50 1.72 -3.89
N PRO A 232 -19.15 0.48 -3.55
CA PRO A 232 -17.89 0.17 -2.90
C PRO A 232 -16.75 0.41 -3.89
N SER A 233 -15.77 1.24 -3.52
CA SER A 233 -14.74 1.71 -4.44
C SER A 233 -13.35 1.72 -3.82
N ILE A 234 -12.33 1.42 -4.63
CA ILE A 234 -10.91 1.64 -4.30
C ILE A 234 -10.34 2.69 -5.25
N ASP A 235 -9.74 3.75 -4.69
CA ASP A 235 -8.89 4.69 -5.44
C ASP A 235 -7.47 4.12 -5.60
N LEU A 236 -7.05 3.95 -6.84
CA LEU A 236 -5.75 3.46 -7.25
C LEU A 236 -4.77 4.64 -7.32
N THR A 237 -3.78 4.57 -6.45
CA THR A 237 -2.63 5.48 -6.39
C THR A 237 -1.36 4.83 -6.92
N HIS A 238 -1.35 3.50 -7.06
CA HIS A 238 -0.24 2.71 -7.59
C HIS A 238 -0.78 1.51 -8.39
N PHE A 239 -0.18 1.19 -9.55
CA PHE A 239 -0.72 0.13 -10.42
C PHE A 239 -0.57 -1.28 -9.83
N LEU A 240 0.47 -1.52 -8.99
CA LEU A 240 0.62 -2.77 -8.21
C LEU A 240 -0.44 -2.96 -7.10
N GLN A 241 -1.40 -2.04 -6.95
CA GLN A 241 -2.63 -2.34 -6.22
C GLN A 241 -3.53 -3.33 -6.96
N VAL A 242 -3.27 -3.60 -8.25
CA VAL A 242 -4.01 -4.56 -9.07
C VAL A 242 -3.10 -5.73 -9.42
N GLU A 243 -3.54 -6.94 -9.10
CA GLU A 243 -2.90 -8.19 -9.48
C GLU A 243 -3.81 -8.93 -10.43
N ARG A 244 -3.26 -9.45 -11.53
CA ARG A 244 -3.95 -10.46 -12.31
C ARG A 244 -3.94 -11.78 -11.54
N LEU A 245 -5.06 -12.50 -11.57
CA LEU A 245 -5.19 -13.86 -11.11
C LEU A 245 -5.11 -14.78 -12.33
N ASP A 246 -4.47 -15.92 -12.17
CA ASP A 246 -4.43 -16.99 -13.18
C ASP A 246 -5.38 -18.12 -12.81
#